data_AF-T1BEH7-F1
#
_entry.id   AF-T1BEH7-F1
#
_cell.length_a   1.000
_cell.length_b   1.000
_cell.length_c   1.000
_cell.angle_alpha   90.00
_cell.angle_beta   90.00
_cell.angle_gamma   90.00
#
_symmetry.space_group_name_H-M   'P 1'
#
loop_
_entity.id
_entity.type
_entity.pdbx_description
1 polymer ?
#
loop_
_entity_poly.entity_id
_entity_poly.type
_entity_poly.pdbx_seq_one_letter_code
_entity_poly.pdbx_strand_id
1 'polypeptide(L)'
;MIPGGPRNQRQMELMMRRMGMRSESIDDVEEVVVRTRTQEHVFERPDVTILTVQGITTYQVVGAPVVRPRGTGPAAAAAPAASTAPAGPPDEDIQLVMDQAQVDRPTAIEALFRAHGAPAEAIMQLLTRGK
;
A
#
# COMPACT_ATOMS: atom_id res chain seq x y z
N MET A 1 -8.55 -35.55 42.48
CA MET A 1 -9.58 -35.05 41.55
C MET A 1 -9.21 -33.61 41.18
N ILE A 2 -8.74 -33.36 39.96
CA ILE A 2 -8.38 -32.03 39.46
C ILE A 2 -9.68 -31.43 38.87
N PRO A 3 -10.32 -30.42 39.48
CA PRO A 3 -11.62 -29.95 39.01
C PRO A 3 -11.41 -28.77 38.06
N GLY A 4 -11.45 -29.05 36.76
CA GLY A 4 -11.28 -28.03 35.71
C GLY A 4 -11.64 -28.58 34.33
N GLY A 5 -12.84 -29.13 34.19
CA GLY A 5 -13.34 -29.59 32.90
C GLY A 5 -13.78 -28.42 31.99
N PRO A 6 -13.78 -28.59 30.65
CA PRO A 6 -13.91 -27.52 29.64
C PRO A 6 -15.33 -26.93 29.48
N ARG A 7 -16.15 -26.92 30.53
CA ARG A 7 -17.54 -26.42 30.48
C ARG A 7 -17.67 -24.90 30.62
N ASN A 8 -16.59 -24.18 30.93
CA ASN A 8 -16.65 -22.75 31.23
C ASN A 8 -16.40 -21.79 30.05
N GLN A 9 -16.02 -22.26 28.86
CA GLN A 9 -15.69 -21.36 27.74
C GLN A 9 -16.91 -20.55 27.26
N ARG A 10 -18.01 -21.24 26.94
CA ARG A 10 -19.26 -20.59 26.47
C ARG A 10 -19.90 -19.72 27.55
N GLN A 11 -19.79 -20.13 28.82
CA GLN A 11 -20.33 -19.38 29.94
C GLN A 11 -19.52 -18.10 30.21
N MET A 12 -18.19 -18.17 30.08
CA MET A 12 -17.31 -17.00 30.12
C MET A 12 -17.55 -16.06 28.93
N GLU A 13 -17.71 -16.57 27.71
CA GLU A 13 -18.03 -15.76 26.53
C GLU A 13 -19.35 -14.98 26.71
N LEU A 14 -20.40 -15.63 27.23
CA LEU A 14 -21.68 -14.98 27.57
C LEU A 14 -21.51 -13.92 28.68
N MET A 15 -20.64 -14.17 29.66
CA MET A 15 -20.32 -13.24 30.73
C MET A 15 -19.55 -12.02 30.20
N MET A 16 -18.57 -12.22 29.31
CA MET A 16 -17.80 -11.17 28.64
C MET A 16 -18.68 -10.29 27.75
N ARG A 17 -19.58 -10.90 26.96
CA ARG A 17 -20.55 -10.17 26.14
C ARG A 17 -21.50 -9.31 26.98
N ARG A 18 -21.96 -9.83 28.13
CA ARG A 18 -22.82 -9.08 29.08
C ARG A 18 -22.09 -7.90 29.75
N MET A 19 -20.77 -7.97 29.85
CA MET A 19 -19.89 -6.91 30.34
C MET A 19 -19.53 -5.88 29.26
N GLY A 20 -20.13 -6.01 28.06
CA GLY A 20 -19.92 -5.07 26.95
C GLY A 20 -18.59 -5.26 26.22
N MET A 21 -17.96 -6.44 26.37
CA MET A 21 -16.75 -6.84 25.65
C MET A 21 -17.14 -7.79 24.50
N ARG A 22 -17.02 -7.31 23.26
CA ARG A 22 -17.26 -8.09 22.03
C ARG A 22 -15.94 -8.20 21.27
N SER A 23 -15.51 -9.41 20.96
CA SER A 23 -14.33 -9.67 20.11
C SER A 23 -14.78 -10.38 18.84
N GLU A 24 -14.38 -9.87 17.69
CA GLU A 24 -14.69 -10.43 16.37
C GLU A 24 -13.44 -10.38 15.49
N SER A 25 -13.10 -11.50 14.86
CA SER A 25 -12.06 -11.57 13.85
C SER A 25 -12.69 -11.30 12.48
N ILE A 26 -12.02 -10.50 11.65
CA ILE A 26 -12.43 -10.27 10.27
C ILE A 26 -11.67 -11.26 9.40
N ASP A 27 -12.41 -12.15 8.74
CA ASP A 27 -11.86 -13.08 7.75
C ASP A 27 -11.69 -12.39 6.39
N ASP A 28 -10.79 -12.91 5.55
CA ASP A 28 -10.57 -12.46 4.17
C ASP A 28 -10.28 -10.95 4.00
N VAL A 29 -9.54 -10.36 4.94
CA VAL A 29 -9.09 -8.97 4.80
C VAL A 29 -8.12 -8.86 3.64
N GLU A 30 -8.44 -8.05 2.64
CA GLU A 30 -7.58 -7.86 1.48
C GLU A 30 -6.44 -6.87 1.77
N GLU A 31 -6.77 -5.73 2.39
CA GLU A 31 -5.83 -4.63 2.60
C GLU A 31 -6.21 -3.77 3.82
N VAL A 32 -5.19 -3.30 4.56
CA VAL A 32 -5.33 -2.19 5.51
C VAL A 32 -4.31 -1.10 5.17
N VAL A 33 -4.78 0.15 5.05
CA VAL A 33 -3.93 1.31 4.78
C VAL A 33 -3.97 2.29 5.94
N VAL A 34 -2.82 2.47 6.60
CA VAL A 34 -2.64 3.50 7.63
C VAL A 34 -1.92 4.69 7.01
N ARG A 35 -2.68 5.75 6.70
CA ARG A 35 -2.13 6.99 6.14
C ARG A 35 -1.72 7.94 7.25
N THR A 36 -0.45 8.34 7.23
CA THR A 36 0.07 9.41 8.07
C THR A 36 0.32 10.67 7.22
N ARG A 37 0.76 11.77 7.84
CA ARG A 37 1.01 13.02 7.11
C ARG A 37 2.13 12.89 6.06
N THR A 38 3.08 11.99 6.29
CA THR A 38 4.34 11.87 5.52
C THR A 38 4.45 10.55 4.75
N GLN A 39 3.82 9.49 5.24
CA GLN A 39 3.95 8.14 4.70
C GLN A 39 2.68 7.32 4.86
N GLU A 40 2.58 6.25 4.10
CA GLU A 40 1.49 5.27 4.17
C GLU A 40 2.06 3.90 4.55
N HIS A 41 1.40 3.22 5.48
CA HIS A 41 1.69 1.84 5.83
C HIS A 41 0.61 0.96 5.21
N VAL A 42 0.98 0.15 4.22
CA VAL A 42 0.05 -0.74 3.53
C VAL A 42 0.30 -2.16 4.02
N PHE A 43 -0.72 -2.77 4.62
CA PHE A 43 -0.70 -4.17 5.04
C PHE A 43 -1.48 -4.97 4.00
N GLU A 44 -0.79 -5.88 3.30
CA GLU A 44 -1.43 -6.81 2.37
C GLU A 44 -1.84 -8.06 3.14
N ARG A 45 -3.14 -8.41 3.11
CA ARG A 45 -3.73 -9.55 3.83
C ARG A 45 -3.37 -9.62 5.33
N PRO A 46 -3.66 -8.56 6.11
CA PRO A 46 -3.42 -8.59 7.55
C PRO A 46 -4.50 -9.38 8.30
N ASP A 47 -4.15 -9.91 9.46
CA ASP A 47 -5.12 -10.42 10.42
C ASP A 47 -5.70 -9.23 11.21
N VAL A 48 -7.02 -9.03 11.13
CA VAL A 48 -7.70 -7.93 11.83
C VAL A 48 -8.68 -8.47 12.85
N THR A 49 -8.54 -8.02 14.10
CA THR A 49 -9.47 -8.33 15.19
C THR A 49 -10.09 -7.06 15.73
N ILE A 50 -11.42 -7.02 15.81
CA ILE A 50 -12.22 -5.95 16.37
C ILE A 50 -12.52 -6.29 17.84
N LEU A 51 -12.15 -5.39 18.74
CA LEU A 51 -12.48 -5.48 20.16
C LEU A 51 -13.33 -4.26 20.55
N THR A 52 -14.59 -4.48 20.91
CA THR A 52 -15.47 -3.44 21.45
C THR A 52 -15.59 -3.60 22.96
N VAL A 53 -15.21 -2.58 23.74
CA VAL A 53 -15.32 -2.54 25.22
C VAL A 53 -16.06 -1.26 25.62
N GLN A 54 -17.22 -1.39 26.28
CA GLN A 54 -18.00 -0.23 26.79
C GLN A 54 -18.29 0.84 25.71
N GLY A 55 -18.42 0.42 24.45
CA GLY A 55 -18.66 1.31 23.30
C GLY A 55 -17.40 1.81 22.59
N ILE A 56 -16.19 1.58 23.13
CA ILE A 56 -14.93 1.87 22.45
C ILE A 56 -14.59 0.68 21.55
N THR A 57 -14.46 0.92 20.24
CA THR A 57 -14.07 -0.11 19.27
C THR A 57 -12.61 0.06 18.89
N THR A 58 -11.81 -0.94 19.19
CA THR A 58 -10.38 -1.01 18.89
C THR A 58 -10.15 -2.05 17.81
N TYR A 59 -9.34 -1.71 16.81
CA TYR A 59 -8.91 -2.63 15.77
C TYR A 59 -7.47 -3.04 16.03
N GLN A 60 -7.23 -4.33 16.15
CA GLN A 60 -5.89 -4.90 16.22
C GLN A 60 -5.54 -5.45 14.85
N VAL A 61 -4.51 -4.88 14.23
CA VAL A 61 -4.00 -5.27 12.91
C VAL A 61 -2.66 -5.96 13.12
N VAL A 62 -2.54 -7.21 12.69
CA VAL A 62 -1.31 -7.99 12.75
C VAL A 62 -0.88 -8.33 11.32
N GLY A 63 0.34 -7.95 10.95
CA GLY A 63 0.87 -8.17 9.62
C GLY A 63 2.17 -7.41 9.38
N ALA A 64 2.83 -7.70 8.26
CA ALA A 64 4.02 -6.99 7.81
C ALA A 64 3.61 -5.79 6.91
N PRO A 65 3.79 -4.54 7.34
CA PRO A 65 3.46 -3.39 6.52
C PRO A 65 4.56 -3.08 5.50
N VAL A 66 4.15 -2.68 4.30
CA VAL A 66 5.00 -1.99 3.33
C VAL A 66 4.85 -0.48 3.55
N VAL A 67 5.94 0.18 3.93
CA VAL A 67 5.96 1.63 4.12
C VAL A 67 6.27 2.30 2.78
N ARG A 68 5.40 3.21 2.37
CA ARG A 68 5.60 4.03 1.16
C ARG A 68 5.58 5.51 1.52
N PRO A 69 6.45 6.36 0.95
CA PRO A 69 6.32 7.80 1.09
C PRO A 69 4.96 8.22 0.54
N ARG A 70 4.31 9.19 1.20
CA ARG A 70 2.98 9.64 0.78
C ARG A 70 3.09 10.24 -0.62
N GLY A 71 2.58 9.51 -1.61
CA GLY A 71 2.48 10.00 -2.98
C GLY A 71 1.62 11.26 -2.99
N THR A 72 2.19 12.36 -3.45
CA THR A 72 1.44 13.58 -3.76
C THR A 72 0.49 13.28 -4.92
N GLY A 73 -0.78 13.04 -4.60
CA GLY A 73 -1.88 13.06 -5.54
C GLY A 73 -3.16 13.39 -4.79
N PRO A 74 -3.84 14.53 -5.07
CA PRO A 74 -5.12 14.82 -4.47
C PRO A 74 -6.18 13.89 -5.07
N ALA A 75 -7.16 13.55 -4.23
CA ALA A 75 -8.33 12.73 -4.51
C ALA A 75 -8.92 12.84 -5.94
N ALA A 76 -8.95 11.73 -6.66
CA ALA A 76 -10.01 11.30 -7.60
C ALA A 76 -9.76 9.81 -7.90
N ALA A 77 -10.51 8.91 -7.27
CA ALA A 77 -11.68 8.25 -7.85
C ALA A 77 -11.31 7.05 -8.74
N ALA A 78 -11.81 5.88 -8.31
CA ALA A 78 -12.03 4.66 -9.07
C ALA A 78 -10.80 3.88 -9.59
N ALA A 79 -10.60 2.74 -8.94
CA ALA A 79 -9.96 1.49 -9.38
C ALA A 79 -10.16 1.10 -10.87
N PRO A 80 -9.56 0.01 -11.40
CA PRO A 80 -8.56 -0.90 -10.82
C PRO A 80 -7.40 -1.26 -11.79
N ALA A 81 -6.52 -2.12 -11.28
CA ALA A 81 -5.81 -3.17 -12.01
C ALA A 81 -4.54 -2.84 -12.81
N ALA A 82 -3.53 -3.63 -12.47
CA ALA A 82 -2.50 -4.17 -13.34
C ALA A 82 -1.49 -3.13 -13.86
N SER A 83 -0.21 -3.23 -13.51
CA SER A 83 0.55 -4.45 -13.73
C SER A 83 1.89 -4.34 -13.02
N THR A 84 2.27 -5.44 -12.38
CA THR A 84 3.66 -5.82 -12.20
C THR A 84 4.34 -5.85 -13.58
N ALA A 85 5.14 -4.84 -13.90
CA ALA A 85 6.11 -4.85 -15.01
C ALA A 85 7.22 -3.85 -14.67
N PRO A 86 8.45 -4.11 -15.13
CA PRO A 86 9.68 -3.95 -14.36
C PRO A 86 9.95 -2.49 -14.04
N ALA A 87 10.77 -2.24 -13.02
CA ALA A 87 11.33 -0.94 -12.66
C ALA A 87 11.78 -0.16 -13.90
N GLY A 88 10.87 0.59 -14.49
CA GLY A 88 11.07 1.47 -15.62
C GLY A 88 11.18 2.90 -15.11
N PRO A 89 11.73 3.81 -15.92
CA PRO A 89 11.72 5.23 -15.61
C PRO A 89 10.28 5.70 -15.34
N PRO A 90 10.05 6.62 -14.40
CA PRO A 90 8.71 7.12 -14.12
C PRO A 90 8.12 7.76 -15.39
N ASP A 91 6.81 7.58 -15.61
CA ASP A 91 6.15 8.07 -16.83
C ASP A 91 6.28 9.59 -17.02
N GLU A 92 6.41 10.35 -15.94
CA GLU A 92 6.69 11.80 -15.96
C GLU A 92 8.03 12.12 -16.62
N ASP A 93 9.08 11.35 -16.32
CA ASP A 93 10.41 11.53 -16.93
C ASP A 93 10.40 11.11 -18.40
N ILE A 94 9.66 10.06 -18.74
CA ILE A 94 9.49 9.61 -20.13
C ILE A 94 8.83 10.72 -20.96
N GLN A 95 7.74 11.32 -20.45
CA GLN A 95 7.06 12.44 -21.11
C GLN A 95 7.97 13.66 -21.26
N LEU A 96 8.71 14.02 -20.21
CA LEU A 96 9.64 15.15 -20.25
C LEU A 96 10.72 14.96 -21.33
N VAL A 97 11.26 13.75 -21.45
CA VAL A 97 12.26 13.43 -22.48
C VAL A 97 11.64 13.45 -23.88
N MET A 98 10.44 12.90 -24.06
CA MET A 98 9.73 12.95 -25.35
C MET A 98 9.45 14.39 -25.80
N ASP A 99 8.97 15.24 -24.90
CA ASP A 99 8.60 16.61 -25.23
C ASP A 99 9.84 17.47 -25.56
N GLN A 100 10.90 17.35 -24.77
CA GLN A 100 12.11 18.17 -24.92
C GLN A 100 13.05 17.67 -26.02
N ALA A 101 13.18 16.35 -26.18
CA ALA A 101 14.03 15.78 -27.23
C ALA A 101 13.25 15.47 -28.52
N GLN A 102 11.91 15.65 -28.53
CA GLN A 102 11.03 15.37 -29.67
C GLN A 102 11.20 13.93 -30.21
N VAL A 103 11.28 12.96 -29.29
CA VAL A 103 11.44 11.53 -29.60
C VAL A 103 10.21 10.72 -29.23
N ASP A 104 10.10 9.53 -29.81
CA ASP A 104 9.08 8.55 -29.47
C ASP A 104 9.36 7.86 -28.12
N ARG A 105 8.28 7.35 -27.51
CA ARG A 105 8.28 6.73 -26.18
C ARG A 105 9.37 5.65 -25.98
N PRO A 106 9.59 4.68 -26.90
CA PRO A 106 10.60 3.66 -26.67
C PRO A 106 12.03 4.23 -26.68
N THR A 107 12.30 5.25 -27.50
CA THR A 107 13.61 5.95 -27.50
C THR A 107 13.83 6.75 -26.22
N ALA A 108 12.79 7.40 -25.68
CA ALA A 108 12.86 8.09 -24.40
C ALA A 108 13.17 7.13 -23.24
N ILE A 109 12.53 5.95 -23.21
CA ILE A 109 12.77 4.90 -22.20
C ILE A 109 14.23 4.42 -22.25
N GLU A 110 14.76 4.16 -23.45
CA GLU A 110 16.14 3.71 -23.62
C GLU A 110 17.15 4.78 -23.18
N ALA A 111 16.89 6.04 -23.50
CA ALA A 111 17.73 7.17 -23.09
C ALA A 111 17.74 7.33 -21.56
N LEU A 112 16.57 7.22 -20.90
CA LEU A 112 16.47 7.24 -19.45
C LEU A 112 17.17 6.04 -18.81
N PHE A 113 17.11 4.86 -19.42
CA PHE A 113 17.81 3.68 -18.93
C PHE A 113 19.33 3.86 -18.96
N ARG A 114 19.87 4.44 -20.04
CA ARG A 114 21.30 4.77 -20.17
C ARG A 114 21.73 5.90 -19.23
N ALA A 115 20.84 6.83 -18.95
CA ALA A 115 21.04 7.92 -18.01
C ALA A 115 20.73 7.53 -16.54
N HIS A 116 20.57 6.24 -16.24
CA HIS A 116 20.25 5.74 -14.89
C HIS A 116 19.03 6.41 -14.24
N GLY A 117 18.05 6.83 -15.04
CA GLY A 117 16.86 7.54 -14.58
C GLY A 117 17.02 9.06 -14.42
N ALA A 118 18.11 9.67 -14.91
CA ALA A 118 18.27 11.12 -14.92
C ALA A 118 17.70 11.74 -16.23
N PRO A 119 16.53 12.42 -16.20
CA PRO A 119 15.91 12.95 -17.41
C PRO A 119 16.74 14.03 -18.10
N ALA A 120 17.41 14.90 -17.34
CA ALA A 120 18.27 15.95 -17.90
C ALA A 120 19.45 15.37 -18.70
N GLU A 121 20.05 14.29 -18.20
CA GLU A 121 21.16 13.64 -18.89
C GLU A 121 20.68 12.87 -20.12
N ALA A 122 19.52 12.22 -20.04
CA ALA A 122 18.88 11.57 -21.19
C ALA A 122 18.57 12.57 -22.31
N ILE A 123 18.02 13.74 -21.99
CA ILE A 123 17.73 14.82 -22.96
C ILE A 123 19.03 15.30 -23.61
N MET A 124 20.08 15.57 -22.81
CA MET A 124 21.37 16.02 -23.33
C MET A 124 22.01 14.98 -24.27
N GLN A 125 21.92 13.70 -23.93
CA GLN A 125 22.43 12.62 -24.78
C GLN A 125 21.67 12.54 -26.11
N LEU A 126 20.35 12.69 -26.09
CA LEU A 126 19.52 12.68 -27.30
C LEU A 126 19.77 13.91 -28.17
N LEU A 127 19.84 15.10 -27.58
CA LEU A 127 20.09 16.36 -28.30
C LEU A 127 21.50 16.41 -28.92
N THR A 128 22.49 15.80 -28.27
CA THR A 128 23.87 15.75 -28.80
C THR A 128 24.00 14.78 -29.98
N ARG A 129 23.12 13.77 -30.07
CA ARG A 129 23.15 12.72 -31.09
C ARG A 129 22.28 13.04 -32.31
N GLY A 130 21.40 14.04 -32.21
CA GLY A 130 20.55 14.56 -33.29
C GLY A 130 21.18 15.65 -34.15
N LYS A 131 22.51 15.80 -34.14
CA LYS A 131 23.26 16.83 -34.89
C LYS A 131 24.27 16.21 -35.84
#